data_AF-A0AAP0BRX6-F1
#
_entry.id   AF-A0AAP0BRX6-F1
#
_cell.length_a   1.000
_cell.length_b   1.000
_cell.length_c   1.000
_cell.angle_alpha   90.00
_cell.angle_beta   90.00
_cell.angle_gamma   90.00
#
_symmetry.space_group_name_H-M   'P 1'
#
loop_
_entity.id
_entity.type
_entity.pdbx_description
1 polymer ?
#
loop_
_entity_poly.entity_id
_entity_poly.type
_entity_poly.pdbx_seq_one_letter_code
_entity_poly.pdbx_strand_id
1 'polypeptide(L)'
;MLLNNFCDAFNKVILKARDKPIITMLETIRVLLMKMLHIKRDKIFKFNGNICHSIQRILENNKKNAHNYILVWNGHENFEIEGWTGDKWTVDLSSRSCSSRR
;
A
#
# COMPACT_ATOMS: atom_id res chain seq x y z
N MET A 1 10.84 2.74 8.59
CA MET A 1 10.04 2.56 9.82
C MET A 1 8.55 2.40 9.41
N LEU A 2 8.09 1.17 9.15
CA LEU A 2 6.73 0.87 8.63
C LEU A 2 5.72 0.48 9.75
N LEU A 3 6.19 0.40 11.01
CA LEU A 3 5.39 -0.08 12.15
C LEU A 3 4.33 0.93 12.62
N ASN A 4 4.57 2.24 12.46
CA ASN A 4 3.69 3.27 13.02
C ASN A 4 2.27 3.23 12.43
N ASN A 5 2.12 2.98 11.13
CA ASN A 5 0.81 3.07 10.49
C ASN A 5 -0.21 2.04 11.03
N PHE A 6 0.23 0.82 11.36
CA PHE A 6 -0.67 -0.20 11.88
C PHE A 6 -1.09 0.08 13.32
N CYS A 7 -0.14 0.44 14.19
CA CYS A 7 -0.43 0.81 15.57
C CYS A 7 -1.33 2.04 15.63
N ASP A 8 -1.05 3.07 14.83
CA ASP A 8 -1.85 4.28 14.76
C ASP A 8 -3.28 4.01 14.28
N ALA A 9 -3.44 3.19 13.23
CA ALA A 9 -4.75 2.79 12.72
C ALA A 9 -5.53 1.98 13.77
N PHE A 10 -4.89 1.02 14.44
CA PHE A 10 -5.52 0.22 15.47
C PHE A 10 -5.93 1.08 16.68
N ASN A 11 -5.03 1.96 17.14
CA ASN A 11 -5.29 2.90 18.22
C ASN A 11 -6.51 3.77 17.94
N LYS A 12 -6.65 4.29 16.71
CA LYS A 12 -7.83 5.06 16.30
C LYS A 12 -9.13 4.25 16.36
N VAL A 13 -9.10 2.98 15.98
CA VAL A 13 -10.29 2.11 15.97
C VAL A 13 -10.74 1.79 17.39
N ILE A 14 -9.82 1.59 18.34
CA ILE A 14 -10.16 1.19 19.71
C ILE A 14 -10.39 2.36 20.67
N LEU A 15 -10.28 3.61 20.23
CA LEU A 15 -10.46 4.81 21.07
C LEU A 15 -11.74 4.71 21.93
N LYS A 16 -12.89 4.45 21.31
CA LYS A 16 -14.19 4.34 22.02
C LYS A 16 -14.30 3.13 22.95
N ALA A 17 -13.44 2.13 22.79
CA ALA A 17 -13.43 0.96 23.67
C ALA A 17 -12.61 1.21 24.94
N ARG A 18 -11.63 2.13 24.91
CA ARG A 18 -10.71 2.41 26.01
C ARG A 18 -11.37 3.07 27.22
N ASP A 19 -12.45 3.80 27.01
CA ASP A 19 -13.19 4.48 28.09
C ASP A 19 -14.11 3.52 28.88
N LYS A 20 -14.06 2.21 28.59
CA LYS A 20 -14.91 1.20 29.20
C LYS A 20 -14.15 0.37 30.25
N PRO A 21 -14.84 -0.24 31.22
CA PRO A 21 -14.24 -1.23 32.12
C PRO A 21 -13.52 -2.35 31.35
N ILE A 22 -12.46 -2.91 31.93
CA ILE A 22 -11.55 -3.85 31.25
C ILE A 22 -12.28 -4.97 30.51
N ILE A 23 -13.24 -5.63 31.16
CA ILE A 23 -14.01 -6.74 30.56
C ILE A 23 -14.77 -6.24 29.32
N THR A 24 -15.53 -5.14 29.47
CA THR A 24 -16.32 -4.55 28.38
C THR A 24 -15.44 -3.99 27.26
N MET A 25 -14.26 -3.45 27.57
CA MET A 25 -13.28 -3.00 26.59
C MET A 25 -12.81 -4.18 25.73
N LEU A 26 -12.38 -5.28 26.37
CA LEU A 26 -11.90 -6.48 25.67
C LEU A 26 -12.98 -7.11 24.80
N GLU A 27 -14.21 -7.22 25.30
CA GLU A 27 -15.34 -7.71 24.51
C GLU A 27 -15.64 -6.80 23.31
N THR A 28 -15.60 -5.48 23.51
CA THR A 28 -15.79 -4.51 22.42
C THR A 28 -14.71 -4.69 21.34
N ILE A 29 -13.44 -4.80 21.74
CA ILE A 29 -12.32 -5.02 20.81
C ILE A 29 -12.47 -6.35 20.06
N ARG A 30 -12.84 -7.44 20.75
CA ARG A 30 -13.07 -8.76 20.14
C ARG A 30 -14.12 -8.69 19.04
N VAL A 31 -15.28 -8.08 19.32
CA VAL A 31 -16.37 -7.95 18.34
C VAL A 31 -15.96 -7.07 17.16
N LEU A 32 -15.22 -5.99 17.40
CA LEU A 32 -14.68 -5.13 16.34
C LEU A 32 -13.75 -5.91 15.41
N LEU A 33 -12.80 -6.67 15.97
CA LEU A 33 -11.87 -7.49 15.19
C LEU A 33 -12.59 -8.55 14.36
N MET A 34 -13.56 -9.25 14.95
CA MET A 34 -14.38 -10.23 14.22
C MET A 34 -15.09 -9.61 13.02
N LYS A 35 -15.76 -8.46 13.21
CA LYS A 35 -16.44 -7.74 12.13
C LYS A 35 -15.46 -7.29 11.04
N MET A 36 -14.31 -6.72 11.43
CA MET A 36 -13.30 -6.26 10.48
C MET A 36 -12.73 -7.40 9.64
N LEU A 37 -12.42 -8.55 10.25
CA LEU A 37 -11.90 -9.73 9.56
C LEU A 37 -12.92 -10.30 8.60
N HIS A 38 -14.18 -10.42 9.02
CA HIS A 38 -15.28 -10.89 8.17
C HIS A 38 -15.44 -10.00 6.92
N ILE A 39 -15.52 -8.68 7.10
CA ILE A 39 -15.62 -7.73 5.97
C ILE A 39 -14.42 -7.85 5.03
N LYS A 40 -13.19 -7.97 5.55
CA LYS A 40 -11.98 -8.13 4.72
C LYS A 40 -12.02 -9.43 3.94
N ARG A 41 -12.43 -10.53 4.58
CA ARG A 41 -12.55 -11.85 3.94
C ARG A 41 -13.57 -11.83 2.80
N ASP A 42 -14.76 -11.29 3.05
CA ASP A 42 -15.82 -11.20 2.05
C ASP A 42 -15.41 -10.34 0.84
N LYS A 43 -14.71 -9.22 1.08
CA LYS A 43 -14.18 -8.37 0.01
C LYS A 43 -13.19 -9.12 -0.88
N ILE A 44 -12.29 -9.90 -0.30
CA ILE A 44 -11.31 -10.68 -1.07
C ILE A 44 -12.00 -11.84 -1.79
N PHE A 45 -12.93 -12.53 -1.13
CA PHE A 45 -13.65 -13.65 -1.73
C PHE A 45 -14.44 -13.25 -2.97
N LYS A 46 -15.05 -12.07 -2.96
CA LYS A 46 -15.80 -11.51 -4.10
C LYS A 46 -14.91 -10.92 -5.20
N PHE A 47 -13.62 -10.75 -4.94
CA PHE A 47 -12.71 -10.08 -5.85
C PHE A 47 -12.02 -11.10 -6.77
N ASN A 48 -12.28 -10.99 -8.07
CA ASN A 48 -11.57 -11.77 -9.08
C ASN A 48 -10.35 -10.97 -9.59
N GLY A 49 -9.17 -11.35 -9.13
CA GLY A 49 -7.91 -10.80 -9.61
C GLY A 49 -6.71 -11.34 -8.81
N ASN A 50 -5.54 -11.32 -9.43
CA ASN A 50 -4.33 -11.89 -8.82
C ASN A 50 -3.76 -11.02 -7.69
N ILE A 51 -4.20 -9.77 -7.58
CA ILE A 51 -3.68 -8.79 -6.63
C ILE A 51 -4.85 -8.02 -6.01
N CYS A 52 -4.85 -7.85 -4.69
CA CYS A 52 -5.90 -7.14 -3.95
C CYS A 52 -6.25 -5.77 -4.57
N HIS A 53 -7.54 -5.46 -4.64
CA HIS A 53 -8.10 -4.25 -5.25
C HIS A 53 -7.34 -2.95 -4.91
N SER A 54 -6.95 -2.75 -3.64
CA SER A 54 -6.23 -1.55 -3.21
C SER A 54 -4.86 -1.42 -3.89
N ILE A 55 -4.13 -2.52 -4.02
CA ILE A 55 -2.81 -2.55 -4.68
C ILE A 55 -3.01 -2.45 -6.18
N GLN A 56 -4.00 -3.15 -6.75
CA GLN A 56 -4.36 -3.04 -8.16
C GLN A 56 -4.64 -1.58 -8.53
N ARG A 57 -5.42 -0.87 -7.70
CA ARG A 57 -5.71 0.56 -7.92
C ARG A 57 -4.46 1.42 -7.92
N ILE A 58 -3.51 1.17 -7.02
CA ILE A 58 -2.22 1.89 -6.99
C ILE A 58 -1.44 1.60 -8.27
N LEU A 59 -1.38 0.34 -8.70
CA LEU A 59 -0.70 -0.06 -9.92
C LEU A 59 -1.30 0.62 -11.16
N GLU A 60 -2.63 0.61 -11.30
CA GLU A 60 -3.31 1.26 -12.41
C GLU A 60 -3.11 2.79 -12.41
N ASN A 61 -3.07 3.41 -11.22
CA ASN A 61 -2.75 4.84 -11.13
C ASN A 61 -1.31 5.13 -11.55
N ASN A 62 -0.35 4.29 -11.14
CA ASN A 62 1.04 4.42 -11.55
C ASN A 62 1.21 4.21 -13.06
N LYS A 63 0.48 3.26 -13.67
CA LYS A 63 0.46 3.08 -15.13
C LYS A 63 -0.02 4.33 -15.86
N LYS A 64 -1.09 4.97 -15.38
CA LYS A 64 -1.58 6.24 -15.95
C LYS A 64 -0.54 7.35 -15.83
N ASN A 65 0.09 7.45 -14.66
CA ASN A 65 1.13 8.45 -14.40
C ASN A 65 2.42 8.18 -15.18
N ALA A 66 2.66 6.94 -15.62
CA ALA A 66 3.85 6.57 -16.40
C ALA A 66 3.96 7.37 -17.71
N HIS A 67 2.84 7.86 -18.26
CA HIS A 67 2.85 8.72 -19.44
C HIS A 67 3.62 10.04 -19.23
N ASN A 68 3.76 10.51 -17.99
CA ASN A 68 4.47 11.75 -17.66
C ASN A 68 6.00 11.58 -17.59
N TYR A 69 6.51 10.41 -17.98
CA TYR A 69 7.93 10.09 -17.94
C TYR A 69 8.46 9.74 -19.32
N ILE A 70 9.67 10.21 -19.61
CA ILE A 70 10.43 9.87 -20.81
C ILE A 70 11.45 8.81 -20.41
N LEU A 71 11.51 7.72 -21.19
CA LEU A 71 12.45 6.62 -20.98
C LEU A 71 13.57 6.70 -22.01
N VAL A 72 14.81 6.73 -21.52
CA VAL A 72 16.04 6.65 -22.33
C VAL A 72 16.72 5.33 -22.01
N TRP A 73 16.87 4.47 -23.00
CA TRP A 73 17.53 3.18 -22.84
C TRP A 73 19.05 3.34 -22.85
N ASN A 74 19.72 2.78 -21.84
CA ASN A 74 21.18 2.85 -21.68
C ASN A 74 21.87 1.49 -21.93
N GLY A 75 21.21 0.57 -22.65
CA GLY A 75 21.70 -0.79 -22.87
C GLY A 75 21.22 -1.79 -21.83
N HIS A 76 21.19 -3.07 -22.20
CA HIS A 76 20.68 -4.18 -21.36
C HIS A 76 19.30 -3.85 -20.74
N GLU A 77 19.19 -4.02 -19.42
CA GLU A 77 17.98 -3.77 -18.62
C GLU A 77 18.04 -2.43 -17.87
N ASN A 78 18.88 -1.49 -18.34
CA ASN A 78 19.10 -0.19 -17.73
C ASN A 78 18.39 0.95 -18.48
N PHE A 79 17.73 1.81 -17.71
CA PHE A 79 16.96 2.94 -18.21
C PHE A 79 17.25 4.19 -17.38
N GLU A 80 17.41 5.32 -18.05
CA GLU A 80 17.28 6.64 -17.46
C GLU A 80 15.85 7.12 -17.69
N ILE A 81 15.20 7.55 -16.61
CA ILE A 81 13.82 8.01 -16.60
C ILE A 81 13.85 9.49 -16.25
N GLU A 82 13.29 10.32 -17.11
CA GLU A 82 13.12 11.76 -16.89
C GLU A 82 11.64 12.07 -16.66
N GLY A 83 11.34 12.70 -15.53
CA GLY A 83 9.99 13.18 -15.22
C GLY A 83 9.72 14.56 -15.83
N TRP A 84 8.45 14.94 -15.90
CA TRP A 84 8.02 16.25 -16.40
C TRP A 84 8.69 17.46 -15.71
N THR A 85 9.10 17.32 -14.45
CA THR A 85 9.79 18.35 -13.66
C THR A 85 11.30 18.46 -13.96
N GLY A 86 11.83 17.62 -14.85
CA GLY A 86 13.27 17.53 -15.13
C GLY A 86 14.05 16.64 -14.16
N ASP A 87 13.37 16.05 -13.16
CA ASP A 87 13.97 15.07 -12.26
C ASP A 87 14.33 13.80 -13.02
N LYS A 88 15.50 13.24 -12.70
CA LYS A 88 16.07 12.08 -13.38
C LYS A 88 16.33 10.92 -12.43
N TRP A 89 16.03 9.71 -12.89
CA TRP A 89 16.25 8.48 -12.15
C TRP A 89 16.85 7.41 -13.05
N THR A 90 17.82 6.67 -12.52
CA THR A 90 18.29 5.42 -13.13
C THR A 90 17.50 4.23 -12.56
N VAL A 91 17.03 3.35 -13.44
CA VAL A 91 16.36 2.09 -13.13
C VAL A 91 17.11 0.94 -13.79
N ASP A 92 17.40 -0.09 -13.01
CA ASP A 92 17.96 -1.35 -13.49
C ASP A 92 16.95 -2.47 -13.20
N LEU A 93 16.37 -3.05 -14.25
CA LEU A 93 15.37 -4.11 -14.11
C LEU A 93 16.00 -5.45 -13.70
N SER A 94 17.29 -5.67 -13.99
CA SER A 94 18.00 -6.92 -13.71
C SER A 94 18.25 -7.07 -12.21
N SER A 95 18.73 -5.99 -11.58
CA SER A 95 18.91 -5.89 -10.13
C SER A 95 17.64 -5.46 -9.39
N ARG A 96 16.55 -5.14 -10.11
CA ARG A 96 15.29 -4.60 -9.58
C ARG A 96 15.51 -3.34 -8.72
N SER A 97 16.47 -2.52 -9.09
CA SER A 97 16.88 -1.33 -8.34
C SER A 97 16.44 -0.04 -9.02
N CYS A 98 16.27 1.02 -8.23
CA CYS A 98 15.95 2.35 -8.73
C CYS A 98 16.59 3.39 -7.82
N SER A 99 17.22 4.41 -8.41
CA SER A 99 17.82 5.53 -7.69
C SER A 99 16.84 6.31 -6.79
N SER A 100 15.53 6.25 -7.05
CA SER A 100 14.50 6.85 -6.19
C SER A 100 14.19 6.04 -4.93
N ARG A 101 14.56 4.76 -4.88
CA ARG A 101 14.43 3.90 -3.69
C ARG A 101 15.72 3.97 -2.88
N ARG A 102 15.85 4.99 -2.03
CA ARG A 102 16.75 4.94 -0.86
C ARG A 102 15.97 4.50 0.37
#